data_AF-A0A529K742-F1
#
_entry.id   AF-A0A529K742-F1
#
_cell.length_a   1.000
_cell.length_b   1.000
_cell.length_c   1.000
_cell.angle_alpha   90.00
_cell.angle_beta   90.00
_cell.angle_gamma   90.00
#
_symmetry.space_group_name_H-M   'P 1'
#
loop_
_entity.id
_entity.type
_entity.pdbx_description
1 polymer ?
#
loop_
_entity_poly.entity_id
_entity_poly.type
_entity_poly.pdbx_seq_one_letter_code
_entity_poly.pdbx_strand_id
1 'polypeptide(L)' 'ISRYDGRYLVRGGQVTNPEGSEFDRHVVVEFDSYQTALNCYQSPAYQTALRNRLAASTGHFAIVEGA' A
#
# COMPACT_ATOMS: atom_id res chain seq x y z
N ILE A 1 7.38 6.00 -1.10
CA ILE A 1 6.99 5.36 -2.37
C ILE A 1 7.87 5.83 -3.50
N SER A 2 7.78 7.08 -3.98
CA SER A 2 8.66 7.57 -5.06
C SER A 2 10.16 7.49 -4.76
N ARG A 3 10.58 7.73 -3.50
CA ARG A 3 11.99 7.58 -3.06
C ARG A 3 12.54 6.15 -3.14
N TYR A 4 11.68 5.16 -3.31
CA TYR A 4 12.01 3.74 -3.38
C TYR A 4 11.54 3.16 -4.73
N ASP A 5 11.38 4.03 -5.74
CA ASP A 5 10.96 3.68 -7.10
C ASP A 5 9.65 2.88 -7.18
N GLY A 6 8.79 3.04 -6.18
CA GLY A 6 7.48 2.37 -6.14
C GLY A 6 6.54 2.92 -7.19
N ARG A 7 5.92 2.03 -7.96
CA ARG A 7 5.02 2.32 -9.09
C ARG A 7 3.58 1.99 -8.71
N TYR A 8 2.68 2.97 -8.76
CA TYR A 8 1.26 2.73 -8.49
C TYR A 8 0.62 2.01 -9.67
N LEU A 9 0.17 0.77 -9.47
CA LEU A 9 -0.67 0.05 -10.43
C LEU A 9 -2.15 0.41 -10.23
N VAL A 10 -2.54 0.59 -8.96
CA VAL A 10 -3.91 0.98 -8.56
C VAL A 10 -3.82 2.04 -7.46
N ARG A 11 -4.67 3.07 -7.52
CA ARG A 11 -4.73 4.12 -6.49
C ARG A 11 -6.15 4.69 -6.32
N GLY A 12 -7.08 3.88 -5.84
CA GLY A 12 -8.46 4.30 -5.54
C GLY A 12 -9.32 4.52 -6.78
N GLY A 13 -9.15 3.67 -7.81
CA GLY A 13 -10.08 3.63 -8.94
C GLY A 13 -11.44 3.02 -8.55
N GLN A 14 -12.34 2.89 -9.53
CA GLN A 14 -13.64 2.23 -9.34
C GLN A 14 -13.44 0.81 -8.82
N VAL A 15 -14.21 0.43 -7.80
CA VAL A 15 -14.16 -0.89 -7.17
C VAL A 15 -15.52 -1.57 -7.26
N THR A 16 -15.49 -2.89 -7.43
CA THR A 16 -16.61 -3.79 -7.19
C THR A 16 -16.04 -4.96 -6.40
N ASN A 17 -16.60 -5.21 -5.22
CA ASN A 17 -16.18 -6.32 -4.34
C ASN A 17 -17.21 -7.44 -4.48
N PRO A 18 -17.03 -8.38 -5.43
CA PRO A 18 -18.00 -9.46 -5.63
C PRO A 18 -18.12 -10.38 -4.40
N GLU A 19 -17.10 -10.43 -3.55
CA GLU A 19 -17.07 -11.25 -2.33
C GLU A 19 -16.38 -10.51 -1.17
N GLY A 20 -17.01 -10.53 0.01
CA GLY A 20 -16.36 -10.42 1.34
C GLY A 20 -15.63 -9.13 1.74
N SER A 21 -15.36 -8.18 0.84
CA SER A 21 -14.63 -6.94 1.16
C SER A 21 -15.57 -5.75 1.31
N GLU A 22 -15.50 -5.08 2.46
CA GLU A 22 -16.22 -3.82 2.74
C GLU A 22 -15.39 -2.56 2.42
N PHE A 23 -14.14 -2.72 1.94
CA PHE A 23 -13.28 -1.57 1.64
C PHE A 23 -13.64 -0.93 0.29
N ASP A 24 -13.74 0.39 0.30
CA ASP A 24 -14.08 1.23 -0.86
C ASP A 24 -12.85 1.75 -1.62
N ARG A 25 -11.64 1.56 -1.05
CA ARG A 25 -10.39 2.06 -1.61
C ARG A 25 -9.29 1.03 -1.61
N HIS A 26 -8.78 0.73 -2.80
CA HIS A 26 -7.65 -0.18 -3.01
C HIS A 26 -6.43 0.56 -3.55
N VAL A 27 -5.25 0.16 -3.07
CA VAL A 27 -3.96 0.69 -3.53
C VAL A 27 -3.04 -0.49 -3.77
N VAL A 28 -2.48 -0.58 -4.97
CA VAL A 28 -1.48 -1.58 -5.33
C VAL A 28 -0.26 -0.82 -5.83
N VAL A 29 0.88 -1.12 -5.21
CA VAL A 29 2.16 -0.51 -5.54
C VAL A 29 3.14 -1.63 -5.85
N GLU A 30 3.70 -1.60 -7.05
CA GLU A 30 4.77 -2.48 -7.48
C GLU A 30 6.12 -1.87 -7.11
N PHE A 31 7.04 -2.73 -6.69
CA PHE A 31 8.44 -2.39 -6.43
C PHE A 31 9.31 -3.42 -7.13
N ASP A 32 10.54 -3.02 -7.49
CA ASP A 32 11.47 -3.89 -8.22
C ASP A 32 11.97 -5.08 -7.39
N SER A 33 11.81 -5.04 -6.06
CA SER A 33 12.06 -6.18 -5.18
C SER A 33 11.22 -6.13 -3.91
N TYR A 34 11.02 -7.30 -3.30
CA TYR A 34 10.36 -7.43 -1.99
C TYR A 34 11.09 -6.62 -0.90
N GLN A 35 12.43 -6.66 -0.89
CA GLN A 35 13.22 -5.91 0.10
C GLN A 35 13.06 -4.40 -0.08
N THR A 36 12.95 -3.89 -1.31
CA THR A 36 12.68 -2.47 -1.56
C THR A 36 11.33 -2.04 -0.97
N ALA A 37 10.30 -2.87 -1.13
CA ALA A 37 8.98 -2.62 -0.53
C ALA A 37 9.05 -2.59 1.00
N LEU A 38 9.77 -3.54 1.62
CA LEU A 38 10.01 -3.56 3.07
C LEU A 38 10.75 -2.30 3.55
N ASN A 39 11.84 -1.93 2.88
CA ASN A 39 12.61 -0.73 3.21
C ASN A 39 11.75 0.52 3.09
N CYS A 40 10.91 0.61 2.06
CA CYS A 40 9.95 1.72 1.91
C CYS A 40 8.98 1.77 3.09
N TYR A 41 8.41 0.64 3.47
CA TYR A 41 7.47 0.56 4.60
C TYR A 41 8.13 0.94 5.93
N GLN A 42 9.34 0.44 6.19
CA GLN A 42 10.07 0.69 7.43
C GLN A 42 10.67 2.10 7.52
N SER A 43 10.69 2.85 6.41
CA SER A 43 11.30 4.19 6.37
C SER A 43 10.64 5.16 7.36
N PRO A 44 11.42 6.05 8.02
CA PRO A 44 10.86 7.02 8.98
C PRO A 44 9.78 7.93 8.38
N ALA A 45 9.94 8.29 7.11
CA ALA A 45 8.98 9.10 6.38
C ALA A 45 7.65 8.35 6.18
N TYR A 46 7.69 7.07 5.80
CA TYR A 46 6.48 6.26 5.64
C TYR A 46 5.81 5.97 6.97
N GLN A 47 6.58 5.62 8.01
CA GLN A 47 6.05 5.40 9.36
C GLN A 47 5.38 6.65 9.94
N THR A 48 5.87 7.84 9.60
CA THR A 48 5.21 9.09 9.98
C THR A 48 3.89 9.29 9.26
N ALA A 49 3.84 9.04 7.95
CA ALA A 49 2.59 9.10 7.18
C ALA A 49 1.58 8.01 7.61
N LEU A 50 2.06 6.84 8.02
CA LEU A 50 1.26 5.73 8.49
C LEU A 50 0.42 6.12 9.72
N ARG A 51 0.96 6.90 10.66
CA ARG A 51 0.20 7.36 11.84
C ARG A 51 -1.04 8.16 11.44
N ASN A 52 -0.91 9.04 10.46
CA ASN A 52 -2.05 9.81 9.95
C ASN A 52 -3.09 8.89 9.29
N ARG A 53 -2.63 7.89 8.51
CA ARG A 53 -3.52 6.90 7.89
C ARG A 53 -4.30 6.10 8.93
N LEU A 54 -3.63 5.61 9.98
CA LEU A 54 -4.25 4.81 11.03
C LEU A 54 -5.28 5.62 11.84
N ALA A 55 -5.04 6.91 12.05
CA ALA A 55 -5.99 7.79 12.72
C ALA A 55 -7.22 8.12 11.87
N ALA A 56 -7.06 8.15 10.54
CA ALA A 56 -8.11 8.57 9.60
C ALA A 56 -8.88 7.42 8.94
N SER A 57 -8.39 6.18 9.02
CA SER A 57 -8.96 5.05 8.27
C SER A 57 -8.58 3.69 8.87
N THR A 58 -9.46 2.71 8.67
CA THR A 58 -9.16 1.29 8.84
C THR A 58 -8.78 0.69 7.48
N GLY A 59 -7.99 -0.38 7.50
CA GLY A 59 -7.61 -1.07 6.27
C GLY A 59 -6.58 -2.16 6.49
N HIS A 60 -6.59 -3.13 5.59
CA HIS A 60 -5.59 -4.19 5.54
C HIS A 60 -4.38 -3.75 4.72
N PHE A 61 -3.20 -4.20 5.14
CA PHE A 61 -1.95 -3.90 4.48
C PHE A 61 -1.08 -5.15 4.47
N ALA A 62 -0.59 -5.52 3.30
CA ALA A 62 0.33 -6.64 3.13
C ALA A 62 1.44 -6.24 2.17
N ILE A 63 2.62 -6.82 2.37
CA ILE A 63 3.72 -6.78 1.42
C ILE A 63 3.92 -8.24 1.02
N VAL A 64 3.85 -8.50 -0.29
CA VAL A 64 3.84 -9.86 -0.83
C VAL A 64 4.96 -9.95 -1.87
N GLU A 65 5.73 -11.03 -1.81
CA GLU A 65 6.75 -11.33 -2.82
C GLU A 65 6.08 -11.83 -4.10
N GLY A 66 6.55 -11.33 -5.25
CA GLY A 66 6.09 -11.78 -6.57
C GLY A 66 6.64 -13.17 -6.92
N ALA A 67 6.01 -13.84 -7.87
CA ALA A 67 6.47 -15.13 -8.41
C ALA A 67 7.56 -14.96 -9.46
#